data_AF-A0A8T4B466-F1
#
_entry.id   AF-A0A8T4B466-F1
#
_cell.length_a   1.000
_cell.length_b   1.000
_cell.length_c   1.000
_cell.angle_alpha   90.00
_cell.angle_beta   90.00
_cell.angle_gamma   90.00
#
_symmetry.space_group_name_H-M   'P 1'
#
loop_
_entity.id
_entity.type
_entity.pdbx_description
1 polymer ?
#
loop_
_entity_poly.entity_id
_entity_poly.type
_entity_poly.pdbx_seq_one_letter_code
_entity_poly.pdbx_strand_id
1 'polypeptide(L)'
;MFSVRLSEISLPASERDLDNLVGWFIETLCLVRKRGEATADFGRAGPVHRLLKEYLFAQPEISWDAKMLAEELALTPASLNHHLTRLVEAGIIGFSNEGKGWRRYYLRGGSLTNAVEFFTLQCETIVKQRMALLDMHWNRNEPSPLPKTTPSETPPLTIGIVDHRPLFSDSQESPLSQWMGDFGLLGERPGKEAHAESISVQLFEILLNRDLPLSLDEAEELLDDQKPRLGRILERFRTTGMVQRVPRIDRLSVALWTAMTAQHQRRGEDWMLKKGGFQRILNTKQQSSLLSQMKAGKLKIEDVEKSMQGHSSEEQMLLLNLLGGRLPLGHQMCGYSSAEVHREIAARIDKILRRMRRVAQLYEQEMHPE
;
A
#
# COMPACT_ATOMS: atom_id res chain seq x y z
N MET A 1 3.22 23.69 4.23
CA MET A 1 3.99 22.44 4.37
C MET A 1 3.43 21.46 3.36
N PHE A 2 4.28 20.74 2.63
CA PHE A 2 3.79 19.81 1.62
C PHE A 2 3.12 18.60 2.29
N SER A 3 1.92 18.26 1.83
CA SER A 3 1.12 17.14 2.34
C SER A 3 0.16 16.68 1.26
N VAL A 4 0.30 15.44 0.81
CA VAL A 4 -0.58 14.84 -0.19
C VAL A 4 -0.88 13.39 0.16
N ARG A 5 -2.05 12.91 -0.27
CA ARG A 5 -2.33 11.48 -0.33
C ARG A 5 -2.47 11.09 -1.79
N LEU A 6 -1.77 10.03 -2.17
CA LEU A 6 -1.82 9.44 -3.50
C LEU A 6 -2.56 8.10 -3.44
N SER A 7 -3.47 7.90 -4.37
CA SER A 7 -4.12 6.62 -4.65
C SER A 7 -3.75 6.16 -6.04
N GLU A 8 -3.39 4.88 -6.18
CA GLU A 8 -3.13 4.24 -7.46
C GLU A 8 -4.45 4.00 -8.18
N ILE A 9 -4.68 4.77 -9.25
CA ILE A 9 -5.82 4.63 -10.14
C ILE A 9 -5.32 4.23 -11.53
N SER A 10 -6.03 3.30 -12.18
CA SER A 10 -5.78 2.94 -13.58
C SER A 10 -6.06 4.14 -14.48
N LEU A 11 -5.38 4.23 -15.64
CA LEU A 11 -5.70 5.28 -16.61
C LEU A 11 -7.16 5.18 -17.07
N PRO A 12 -7.83 6.31 -17.33
CA PRO A 12 -9.21 6.30 -17.81
C PRO A 12 -9.30 5.65 -19.20
N ALA A 13 -10.34 4.85 -19.43
CA ALA A 13 -10.52 4.13 -20.70
C ALA A 13 -10.75 5.08 -21.90
N SER A 14 -11.36 6.24 -21.67
CA SER A 14 -11.45 7.33 -22.65
C SER A 14 -10.36 8.36 -22.35
N GLU A 15 -9.18 8.17 -22.95
CA GLU A 15 -7.98 8.97 -22.69
C GLU A 15 -8.13 10.46 -23.07
N ARG A 16 -9.19 10.84 -23.77
CA ARG A 16 -9.36 12.18 -24.37
C ARG A 16 -10.53 13.00 -23.81
N ASP A 17 -11.34 12.42 -22.94
CA ASP A 17 -12.43 13.17 -22.30
C ASP A 17 -11.89 13.98 -21.12
N LEU A 18 -11.87 15.31 -21.26
CA LEU A 18 -11.40 16.26 -20.23
C LEU A 18 -12.05 16.03 -18.87
N ASP A 19 -13.33 15.65 -18.83
CA ASP A 19 -14.04 15.37 -17.58
C ASP A 19 -13.47 14.14 -16.86
N ASN A 20 -13.09 13.11 -17.61
CA ASN A 20 -12.49 11.89 -17.06
C ASN A 20 -11.06 12.13 -16.60
N LEU A 21 -10.29 12.97 -17.32
CA LEU A 21 -8.92 13.34 -16.94
C LEU A 21 -8.90 14.14 -15.63
N VAL A 22 -9.82 15.10 -15.47
CA VAL A 22 -10.00 15.87 -14.21
C VAL A 22 -10.47 14.94 -13.09
N GLY A 23 -11.45 14.08 -13.36
CA GLY A 23 -11.92 13.07 -12.39
C GLY A 23 -10.79 12.17 -11.91
N TRP A 24 -9.91 11.74 -12.82
CA TRP A 24 -8.74 10.93 -12.48
C TRP A 24 -7.76 11.66 -11.54
N PHE A 25 -7.51 12.96 -11.74
CA PHE A 25 -6.70 13.77 -10.82
C PHE A 25 -7.33 13.86 -9.43
N ILE A 26 -8.65 14.09 -9.37
CA ILE A 26 -9.40 14.17 -8.11
C ILE A 26 -9.28 12.88 -7.30
N GLU A 27 -9.44 11.72 -7.96
CA GLU A 27 -9.34 10.42 -7.31
C GLU A 27 -7.89 10.12 -6.89
N THR A 28 -6.92 10.36 -7.77
CA THR A 28 -5.49 10.10 -7.50
C THR A 28 -4.99 10.94 -6.33
N LEU A 29 -5.34 12.23 -6.27
CA LEU A 29 -4.97 13.16 -5.18
C LEU A 29 -5.93 13.09 -3.97
N CYS A 30 -6.90 12.16 -4.01
CA CYS A 30 -7.90 11.96 -2.97
C CYS A 30 -8.66 13.25 -2.58
N LEU A 31 -8.88 14.20 -3.49
CA LEU A 31 -9.34 15.57 -3.18
C LEU A 31 -10.76 15.62 -2.60
N VAL A 32 -11.56 14.59 -2.88
CA VAL A 32 -12.90 14.41 -2.35
C VAL A 32 -12.95 13.12 -1.55
N ARG A 33 -13.59 13.15 -0.37
CA ARG A 33 -13.88 11.92 0.38
C ARG A 33 -15.00 11.17 -0.34
N LYS A 34 -14.75 9.92 -0.76
CA LYS A 34 -15.80 9.03 -1.26
C LYS A 34 -16.82 8.81 -0.14
N ARG A 35 -17.90 9.59 -0.11
CA ARG A 35 -19.13 9.20 0.59
C ARG A 35 -19.84 8.23 -0.33
N GLY A 36 -20.23 7.08 0.22
CA GLY A 36 -20.87 6.01 -0.52
C GLY A 36 -22.22 6.46 -1.05
N GLU A 37 -22.22 6.99 -2.25
CA GLU A 37 -23.30 7.02 -3.24
C GLU A 37 -22.66 7.69 -4.46
N ALA A 38 -22.61 6.98 -5.59
CA ALA A 38 -22.22 7.60 -6.84
C ALA A 38 -23.20 8.76 -7.08
N THR A 39 -22.72 10.01 -7.01
CA THR A 39 -23.53 11.13 -7.46
C THR A 39 -23.92 10.85 -8.91
N ALA A 40 -25.13 11.25 -9.32
CA ALA A 40 -25.73 10.86 -10.61
C ALA A 40 -24.89 11.20 -11.85
N ASP A 41 -23.87 12.04 -11.68
CA ASP A 41 -22.93 12.57 -12.66
C ASP A 41 -21.48 12.10 -12.45
N PHE A 42 -21.22 11.13 -11.57
CA PHE A 42 -19.87 10.72 -11.15
C PHE A 42 -19.01 11.87 -10.58
N GLY A 43 -19.64 12.93 -10.08
CA GLY A 43 -18.99 14.08 -9.46
C GLY A 43 -18.52 15.15 -10.43
N ARG A 44 -18.91 15.07 -11.72
CA ARG A 44 -18.54 16.01 -12.78
C ARG A 44 -19.05 17.43 -12.57
N ALA A 45 -20.22 17.61 -11.94
CA ALA A 45 -20.74 18.89 -11.49
C ALA A 45 -20.25 19.28 -10.09
N GLY A 46 -19.37 18.47 -9.49
CA GLY A 46 -18.81 18.71 -8.17
C GLY A 46 -17.96 19.99 -8.14
N PRO A 47 -17.98 20.77 -7.05
CA PRO A 47 -17.26 22.04 -6.98
C PRO A 47 -15.75 21.93 -7.21
N VAL A 48 -15.11 20.82 -6.79
CA VAL A 48 -13.68 20.57 -7.04
C VAL A 48 -13.42 20.28 -8.52
N HIS A 49 -14.33 19.55 -9.17
CA HIS A 49 -14.22 19.25 -10.59
C HIS A 49 -14.30 20.53 -11.42
N ARG A 50 -15.33 21.33 -11.18
CA ARG A 50 -15.49 22.66 -11.82
C ARG A 50 -14.32 23.58 -11.53
N LEU A 51 -13.84 23.67 -10.27
CA LEU A 51 -12.66 24.47 -9.92
C LEU A 51 -11.42 24.10 -10.74
N LEU A 52 -11.16 22.81 -10.93
CA LEU A 52 -10.02 22.34 -11.71
C LEU A 52 -10.25 22.57 -13.21
N LYS A 53 -11.39 22.10 -13.74
CA LYS A 53 -11.69 22.11 -15.17
C LYS A 53 -11.90 23.52 -15.72
N GLU A 54 -12.74 24.34 -15.08
CA GLU A 54 -13.20 25.63 -15.62
C GLU A 54 -12.24 26.78 -15.31
N TYR A 55 -11.42 26.67 -14.26
CA TYR A 55 -10.57 27.76 -13.78
C TYR A 55 -9.08 27.41 -13.79
N LEU A 56 -8.65 26.50 -12.91
CA LEU A 56 -7.22 26.29 -12.66
C LEU A 56 -6.49 25.65 -13.85
N PHE A 57 -7.08 24.63 -14.47
CA PHE A 57 -6.46 23.93 -15.60
C PHE A 57 -6.81 24.57 -16.96
N ALA A 58 -7.99 25.19 -17.09
CA ALA A 58 -8.38 25.86 -18.32
C ALA A 58 -7.62 27.18 -18.56
N GLN A 59 -7.22 27.87 -17.49
CA GLN A 59 -6.55 29.17 -17.59
C GLN A 59 -5.30 29.20 -16.69
N PRO A 60 -4.25 28.45 -17.05
CA PRO A 60 -3.12 28.19 -16.15
C PRO A 60 -2.23 29.42 -15.91
N GLU A 61 -2.30 30.44 -16.77
CA GLU A 61 -1.57 31.71 -16.64
C GLU A 61 -2.29 32.75 -15.77
N ILE A 62 -3.55 32.49 -15.41
CA ILE A 62 -4.40 33.42 -14.67
C ILE A 62 -4.39 33.08 -13.18
N SER A 63 -4.39 34.13 -12.35
CA SER A 63 -4.61 34.00 -10.92
C SER A 63 -6.05 34.36 -10.56
N TRP A 64 -6.67 33.53 -9.72
CA TRP A 64 -8.08 33.63 -9.36
C TRP A 64 -8.27 34.11 -7.94
N ASP A 65 -9.14 35.10 -7.77
CA ASP A 65 -9.51 35.60 -6.45
C ASP A 65 -10.44 34.59 -5.74
N ALA A 66 -10.18 34.34 -4.45
CA ALA A 66 -10.95 33.35 -3.68
C ALA A 66 -12.42 33.73 -3.51
N LYS A 67 -12.75 35.02 -3.42
CA LYS A 67 -14.15 35.46 -3.29
C LYS A 67 -14.89 35.24 -4.61
N MET A 68 -14.26 35.59 -5.73
CA MET A 68 -14.79 35.29 -7.07
C MET A 68 -15.05 33.79 -7.25
N LEU A 69 -14.06 32.94 -6.95
CA LEU A 69 -14.24 31.48 -7.05
C LEU A 69 -15.38 30.96 -6.17
N ALA A 70 -15.57 31.54 -4.98
CA ALA A 70 -16.65 31.12 -4.08
C ALA A 70 -18.03 31.46 -4.66
N GLU A 71 -18.17 32.64 -5.25
CA GLU A 71 -19.41 33.09 -5.91
C GLU A 71 -19.73 32.23 -7.14
N GLU A 72 -18.76 32.05 -8.04
CA GLU A 72 -18.92 31.30 -9.29
C GLU A 72 -19.18 29.79 -9.10
N LEU A 73 -18.54 29.19 -8.09
CA LEU A 73 -18.73 27.79 -7.74
C LEU A 73 -19.92 27.56 -6.79
N ALA A 74 -20.64 28.62 -6.41
CA ALA A 74 -21.73 28.60 -5.44
C ALA A 74 -21.32 27.92 -4.11
N LEU A 75 -20.12 28.22 -3.62
CA LEU A 75 -19.53 27.68 -2.40
C LEU A 75 -19.47 28.71 -1.28
N THR A 76 -19.56 28.25 -0.04
CA THR A 76 -19.16 29.09 1.10
C THR A 76 -17.64 29.30 1.09
N PRO A 77 -17.13 30.45 1.56
CA PRO A 77 -15.69 30.71 1.65
C PRO A 77 -14.93 29.61 2.42
N ALA A 78 -15.54 29.06 3.47
CA ALA A 78 -14.95 27.97 4.25
C ALA A 78 -14.83 26.67 3.44
N SER A 79 -15.85 26.31 2.66
CA SER A 79 -15.82 25.11 1.79
C SER A 79 -14.79 25.25 0.68
N LEU A 80 -14.73 26.41 0.03
CA LEU A 80 -13.71 26.68 -0.99
C LEU A 80 -12.29 26.62 -0.40
N ASN A 81 -12.08 27.25 0.76
CA ASN A 81 -10.77 27.25 1.42
C ASN A 81 -10.30 25.82 1.77
N HIS A 82 -11.22 24.91 2.11
CA HIS A 82 -10.87 23.50 2.30
C HIS A 82 -10.28 22.86 1.04
N HIS A 83 -10.87 23.10 -0.13
CA HIS A 83 -10.36 22.57 -1.41
C HIS A 83 -9.05 23.22 -1.82
N LEU A 84 -8.95 24.55 -1.73
CA LEU A 84 -7.75 25.30 -2.07
C LEU A 84 -6.57 24.93 -1.17
N THR A 85 -6.80 24.80 0.14
CA THR A 85 -5.75 24.40 1.09
C THR A 85 -5.16 23.04 0.71
N ARG A 86 -5.99 22.06 0.34
CA ARG A 86 -5.49 20.74 -0.08
C ARG A 86 -4.67 20.79 -1.37
N LEU A 87 -5.07 21.61 -2.34
CA LEU A 87 -4.31 21.79 -3.59
C LEU A 87 -2.99 22.54 -3.37
N VAL A 88 -2.97 23.50 -2.44
CA VAL A 88 -1.76 24.22 -2.01
C VAL A 88 -0.81 23.28 -1.26
N GLU A 89 -1.33 22.49 -0.31
CA GLU A 89 -0.56 21.50 0.45
C GLU A 89 0.00 20.41 -0.46
N ALA A 90 -0.79 19.97 -1.45
CA ALA A 90 -0.30 19.08 -2.50
C ALA A 90 0.70 19.76 -3.44
N GLY A 91 0.90 21.08 -3.36
CA GLY A 91 1.87 21.77 -4.20
C GLY A 91 1.48 21.87 -5.69
N ILE A 92 0.21 21.61 -6.05
CA ILE A 92 -0.31 21.77 -7.42
C ILE A 92 -0.56 23.24 -7.73
N ILE A 93 -1.09 24.00 -6.76
CA ILE A 93 -1.35 25.44 -6.89
C ILE A 93 -0.53 26.25 -5.89
N GLY A 94 -0.26 27.50 -6.23
CA GLY A 94 0.34 28.50 -5.37
C GLY A 94 -0.69 29.58 -5.01
N PHE A 95 -0.28 30.50 -4.15
CA PHE A 95 -1.04 31.72 -3.91
C PHE A 95 -0.12 32.93 -3.69
N SER A 96 -0.59 34.10 -4.11
CA SER A 96 0.01 35.39 -3.77
C SER A 96 -0.83 36.08 -2.69
N ASN A 97 -0.17 36.81 -1.79
CA ASN A 97 -0.84 37.66 -0.81
C ASN A 97 -0.92 39.07 -1.39
N GLU A 98 -2.13 39.59 -1.61
CA GLU A 98 -2.34 40.95 -2.12
C GLU A 98 -2.58 41.99 -1.01
N GLY A 99 -2.31 41.61 0.25
CA GLY A 99 -2.59 42.42 1.43
C GLY A 99 -4.01 42.24 1.97
N LYS A 100 -4.27 42.72 3.19
CA LYS A 100 -5.57 42.62 3.91
C LYS A 100 -6.19 41.20 3.98
N GLY A 101 -5.34 40.17 3.94
CA GLY A 101 -5.77 38.77 4.00
C GLY A 101 -6.34 38.21 2.70
N TRP A 102 -6.23 38.94 1.58
CA TRP A 102 -6.71 38.49 0.28
C TRP A 102 -5.64 37.65 -0.42
N ARG A 103 -6.08 36.53 -0.99
CA ARG A 103 -5.23 35.55 -1.66
C ARG A 103 -5.75 35.31 -3.06
N ARG A 104 -4.85 35.40 -4.04
CA ARG A 104 -5.10 34.90 -5.40
C ARG A 104 -4.39 33.58 -5.60
N TYR A 105 -5.10 32.61 -6.17
CA TYR A 105 -4.60 31.25 -6.38
C TYR A 105 -4.30 31.03 -7.85
N TYR A 106 -3.19 30.34 -8.14
CA TYR A 106 -2.73 30.11 -9.51
C TYR A 106 -2.10 28.73 -9.65
N LEU A 107 -2.12 28.17 -10.86
CA LEU A 107 -1.48 26.90 -11.16
C LEU A 107 0.04 27.07 -11.16
N ARG A 108 0.77 26.22 -10.42
CA ARG A 108 2.23 26.37 -10.34
C ARG A 108 2.90 26.04 -11.67
N GLY A 109 3.85 26.88 -12.08
CA GLY A 109 4.61 26.66 -13.31
C GLY A 109 3.89 27.06 -14.60
N GLY A 110 2.70 27.68 -14.51
CA GLY A 110 1.99 28.24 -15.68
C GLY A 110 1.39 27.21 -16.64
N SER A 111 1.48 25.92 -16.33
CA SER A 111 0.83 24.83 -17.06
C SER A 111 0.61 23.64 -16.12
N LEU A 112 -0.31 22.74 -16.47
CA LEU A 112 -0.60 21.53 -15.70
C LEU A 112 0.58 20.55 -15.75
N THR A 113 1.22 20.41 -16.90
CA THR A 113 2.43 19.59 -17.04
C THR A 113 3.53 20.08 -16.12
N ASN A 114 3.79 21.40 -16.06
CA ASN A 114 4.80 21.96 -15.17
C ASN A 114 4.43 21.81 -13.68
N ALA A 115 3.15 22.02 -13.32
CA ALA A 115 2.66 21.79 -11.96
C ALA A 115 2.92 20.35 -11.50
N VAL A 116 2.66 19.37 -12.37
CA VAL A 116 2.89 17.95 -12.10
C VAL A 116 4.38 17.60 -12.03
N GLU A 117 5.25 18.27 -12.79
CA GLU A 117 6.71 18.08 -12.63
C GLU A 117 7.21 18.59 -11.29
N PHE A 118 6.80 19.80 -10.86
CA PHE A 118 7.15 20.31 -9.53
C PHE A 118 6.61 19.41 -8.43
N PHE A 119 5.36 18.94 -8.56
CA PHE A 119 4.75 17.98 -7.65
C PHE A 119 5.56 16.68 -7.54
N THR A 120 5.98 16.15 -8.68
CA THR A 120 6.75 14.90 -8.75
C THR A 120 8.08 15.04 -8.04
N LEU A 121 8.84 16.09 -8.35
CA LEU A 121 10.13 16.37 -7.72
C LEU A 121 10.01 16.50 -6.19
N GLN A 122 8.94 17.15 -5.72
CA GLN A 122 8.65 17.26 -4.28
C GLN A 122 8.34 15.89 -3.67
N CYS A 123 7.47 15.08 -4.29
CA CYS A 123 7.14 13.74 -3.80
C CYS A 123 8.38 12.84 -3.68
N GLU A 124 9.17 12.75 -4.75
CA GLU A 124 10.37 11.90 -4.80
C GLU A 124 11.39 12.33 -3.74
N THR A 125 11.60 13.64 -3.59
CA THR A 125 12.53 14.19 -2.60
C THR A 125 12.08 13.88 -1.18
N ILE A 126 10.80 14.12 -0.85
CA ILE A 126 10.26 13.88 0.48
C ILE A 126 10.30 12.39 0.82
N VAL A 127 9.88 11.51 -0.08
CA VAL A 127 9.93 10.05 0.13
C VAL A 127 11.37 9.62 0.41
N LYS A 128 12.33 10.04 -0.43
CA LYS A 128 13.75 9.71 -0.25
C LYS A 128 14.27 10.15 1.12
N GLN A 129 13.93 11.34 1.58
CA GLN A 129 14.37 11.88 2.87
C GLN A 129 13.69 11.19 4.05
N ARG A 130 12.36 11.05 4.00
CA ARG A 130 11.56 10.53 5.12
C ARG A 130 11.74 9.02 5.30
N MET A 131 12.04 8.26 4.24
CA MET A 131 12.29 6.82 4.35
C MET A 131 13.56 6.47 5.15
N ALA A 132 14.51 7.40 5.32
CA ALA A 132 15.69 7.20 6.17
C ALA A 132 15.33 6.93 7.65
N LEU A 133 14.13 7.33 8.10
CA LEU A 133 13.66 7.02 9.45
C LEU A 133 13.46 5.51 9.64
N LEU A 134 13.08 4.79 8.58
CA LEU A 134 12.86 3.35 8.64
C LEU A 134 14.16 2.60 9.00
N ASP A 135 15.31 3.08 8.53
CA ASP A 135 16.62 2.50 8.83
C ASP A 135 16.91 2.50 10.34
N MET A 136 16.50 3.54 11.06
CA MET A 136 16.74 3.68 12.50
C MET A 136 15.94 2.69 13.35
N HIS A 137 14.78 2.24 12.84
CA HIS A 137 13.91 1.29 13.54
C HIS A 137 14.05 -0.14 12.99
N TRP A 138 14.88 -0.35 11.96
CA TRP A 138 15.09 -1.65 11.35
C TRP A 138 16.08 -2.47 12.15
N ASN A 139 15.58 -3.39 12.98
CA ASN A 139 16.41 -4.26 13.80
C ASN A 139 16.05 -5.72 13.53
N ARG A 140 16.45 -6.17 12.35
CA ARG A 140 16.41 -7.57 11.92
C ARG A 140 17.83 -8.08 11.71
N ASN A 141 18.03 -9.39 11.89
CA ASN A 141 19.30 -10.01 11.57
C ASN A 141 19.53 -10.00 10.05
N GLU A 142 20.80 -10.12 9.62
CA GLU A 142 21.19 -10.25 8.20
C GLU A 142 20.26 -11.20 7.42
N PRO A 143 20.02 -10.96 6.12
CA PRO A 143 18.89 -11.51 5.39
C PRO A 143 18.79 -13.01 5.63
N SER A 144 17.75 -13.39 6.37
CA SER A 144 17.40 -14.78 6.58
C SER A 144 17.38 -15.46 5.21
N PRO A 145 18.00 -16.65 5.04
CA PRO A 145 18.01 -17.39 3.77
C PRO A 145 16.62 -17.88 3.34
N LEU A 146 15.56 -17.36 3.95
CA LEU A 146 14.18 -17.62 3.60
C LEU A 146 13.96 -17.30 2.11
N PRO A 147 13.37 -18.24 1.36
CA PRO A 147 13.03 -18.01 -0.03
C PRO A 147 12.17 -16.76 -0.17
N LYS A 148 12.46 -15.94 -1.20
CA LYS A 148 11.58 -14.83 -1.56
C LYS A 148 10.17 -15.36 -1.80
N THR A 149 9.24 -14.95 -0.94
CA THR A 149 7.82 -15.29 -1.06
C THR A 149 7.11 -14.33 -1.99
N THR A 150 6.37 -14.85 -2.96
CA THR A 150 5.43 -14.04 -3.74
C THR A 150 4.23 -13.66 -2.87
N PRO A 151 3.84 -12.37 -2.80
CA PRO A 151 2.62 -11.95 -2.10
C PRO A 151 1.37 -12.63 -2.66
N SER A 152 0.40 -12.94 -1.80
CA SER A 152 -0.87 -13.54 -2.24
C SER A 152 -1.68 -12.58 -3.12
N GLU A 153 -1.57 -11.29 -2.82
CA GLU A 153 -2.31 -10.20 -3.47
C GLU A 153 -1.63 -8.87 -3.12
N THR A 154 -1.57 -7.97 -4.09
CA THR A 154 -1.02 -6.61 -3.91
C THR A 154 -2.15 -5.60 -4.10
N PRO A 155 -2.65 -4.95 -3.03
CA PRO A 155 -3.69 -3.94 -3.15
C PRO A 155 -3.17 -2.69 -3.88
N PRO A 156 -4.04 -1.91 -4.55
CA PRO A 156 -3.68 -0.60 -5.11
C PRO A 156 -3.03 0.29 -4.05
N LEU A 157 -1.99 1.03 -4.43
CA LEU A 157 -1.24 1.86 -3.50
C LEU A 157 -2.13 2.99 -2.99
N THR A 158 -2.19 3.20 -1.69
CA THR A 158 -2.72 4.41 -1.06
C THR A 158 -1.71 4.88 -0.03
N ILE A 159 -1.02 5.98 -0.30
CA ILE A 159 0.12 6.44 0.49
C ILE A 159 0.02 7.93 0.77
N GLY A 160 0.35 8.32 2.00
CA GLY A 160 0.59 9.72 2.35
C GLY A 160 2.03 10.12 2.05
N ILE A 161 2.25 11.36 1.62
CA ILE A 161 3.57 11.95 1.46
C ILE A 161 3.50 13.33 2.12
N VAL A 162 4.11 13.44 3.29
CA VAL A 162 4.11 14.66 4.10
C VAL A 162 5.56 15.04 4.37
N ASP A 163 5.85 16.32 4.19
CA ASP A 163 7.14 16.92 4.49
C ASP A 163 7.49 16.75 5.98
N HIS A 164 8.78 16.83 6.29
CA HIS A 164 9.22 16.76 7.67
C HIS A 164 8.62 17.88 8.50
N ARG A 165 8.17 17.54 9.70
CA ARG A 165 7.68 18.48 10.70
C ARG A 165 8.24 18.14 12.08
N PRO A 166 8.54 19.14 12.91
CA PRO A 166 8.96 18.89 14.27
C PRO A 166 7.82 18.25 15.07
N LEU A 167 8.18 17.42 16.04
CA LEU A 167 7.25 17.00 17.08
C LEU A 167 7.02 18.16 18.04
N PHE A 168 5.77 18.38 18.41
CA PHE A 168 5.44 19.31 19.48
C PHE A 168 5.78 18.68 20.83
N SER A 169 6.27 19.50 21.77
CA SER A 169 6.75 19.05 23.09
C SER A 169 5.66 18.43 23.96
N ASP A 170 4.39 18.77 23.71
CA ASP A 170 3.20 18.26 24.40
C ASP A 170 2.50 17.11 23.66
N SER A 171 3.09 16.65 22.55
CA SER A 171 2.55 15.56 21.75
C SER A 171 2.74 14.20 22.44
N GLN A 172 1.72 13.33 22.34
CA GLN A 172 1.84 11.91 22.70
C GLN A 172 2.38 11.05 21.52
N GLU A 173 2.71 11.67 20.39
CA GLU A 173 3.29 11.02 19.22
C GLU A 173 4.80 10.79 19.41
N SER A 174 5.33 9.71 18.85
CA SER A 174 6.76 9.47 18.67
C SER A 174 7.18 9.84 17.24
N PRO A 175 8.50 9.91 16.94
CA PRO A 175 8.97 10.09 15.57
C PRO A 175 8.42 9.02 14.62
N LEU A 176 8.32 7.78 15.09
CA LEU A 176 7.76 6.66 14.33
C LEU A 176 6.26 6.82 14.12
N SER A 177 5.47 7.14 15.16
CA SER A 177 4.02 7.25 15.01
C SER A 177 3.61 8.43 14.13
N GLN A 178 4.32 9.56 14.20
CA GLN A 178 4.15 10.67 13.27
C GLN A 178 4.47 10.24 11.83
N TRP A 179 5.61 9.56 11.62
CA TRP A 179 5.99 9.03 10.32
C TRP A 179 4.95 8.06 9.76
N MET A 180 4.39 7.19 10.61
CA MET A 180 3.33 6.26 10.22
C MET A 180 2.05 7.01 9.80
N GLY A 181 1.67 8.06 10.53
CA GLY A 181 0.56 8.93 10.15
C GLY A 181 0.79 9.62 8.80
N ASP A 182 1.99 10.16 8.60
CA ASP A 182 2.41 10.89 7.41
C ASP A 182 2.41 9.99 6.15
N PHE A 183 2.78 8.72 6.27
CA PHE A 183 2.70 7.74 5.18
C PHE A 183 1.32 7.06 5.03
N GLY A 184 0.37 7.38 5.91
CA GLY A 184 -1.02 6.89 5.84
C GLY A 184 -1.28 5.55 6.55
N LEU A 185 -0.28 4.99 7.23
CA LEU A 185 -0.39 3.74 8.00
C LEU A 185 -1.40 3.83 9.15
N LEU A 186 -1.71 5.03 9.63
CA LEU A 186 -2.68 5.25 10.73
C LEU A 186 -4.06 5.76 10.24
N GLY A 187 -4.24 5.93 8.93
CA GLY A 187 -5.46 6.49 8.34
C GLY A 187 -5.56 8.03 8.44
N GLU A 188 -6.70 8.60 8.02
CA GLU A 188 -6.84 10.06 7.91
C GLU A 188 -7.01 10.79 9.24
N ARG A 189 -7.61 10.12 10.22
CA ARG A 189 -7.95 10.67 11.53
C ARG A 189 -7.51 9.66 12.57
N PRO A 190 -6.19 9.57 12.81
CA PRO A 190 -5.64 8.51 13.63
C PRO A 190 -6.09 8.62 15.10
N GLY A 191 -6.33 9.85 15.60
CA GLY A 191 -6.73 10.04 16.99
C GLY A 191 -5.71 9.38 17.93
N LYS A 192 -6.17 8.47 18.80
CA LYS A 192 -5.31 7.73 19.72
C LYS A 192 -4.34 6.77 19.02
N GLU A 193 -4.59 6.37 17.78
CA GLU A 193 -3.65 5.53 17.02
C GLU A 193 -2.35 6.28 16.68
N ALA A 194 -2.33 7.62 16.74
CA ALA A 194 -1.12 8.42 16.58
C ALA A 194 -0.20 8.39 17.81
N HIS A 195 -0.68 7.91 18.96
CA HIS A 195 0.14 7.87 20.16
C HIS A 195 1.28 6.87 20.01
N ALA A 196 2.43 7.16 20.63
CA ALA A 196 3.62 6.33 20.58
C ALA A 196 3.37 4.87 20.99
N GLU A 197 2.51 4.65 21.98
CA GLU A 197 2.21 3.32 22.54
C GLU A 197 0.96 2.68 21.91
N SER A 198 0.45 3.20 20.78
CA SER A 198 -0.74 2.63 20.15
C SER A 198 -0.48 1.22 19.61
N ILE A 199 -1.54 0.42 19.52
CA ILE A 199 -1.49 -0.94 18.95
C ILE A 199 -0.97 -0.91 17.52
N SER A 200 -1.31 0.12 16.73
CA SER A 200 -0.77 0.27 15.38
C SER A 200 0.76 0.42 15.40
N VAL A 201 1.31 1.26 16.29
CA VAL A 201 2.76 1.48 16.38
C VAL A 201 3.46 0.21 16.85
N GLN A 202 2.99 -0.42 17.92
CA GLN A 202 3.55 -1.67 18.44
C GLN A 202 3.53 -2.79 17.39
N LEU A 203 2.43 -2.93 16.64
CA LEU A 203 2.32 -3.92 15.57
C LEU A 203 3.29 -3.65 14.42
N PHE A 204 3.50 -2.38 14.06
CA PHE A 204 4.47 -2.00 13.04
C PHE A 204 5.91 -2.26 13.53
N GLU A 205 6.22 -1.95 14.78
CA GLU A 205 7.51 -2.29 15.39
C GLU A 205 7.78 -3.79 15.38
N ILE A 206 6.79 -4.63 15.72
CA ILE A 206 6.92 -6.10 15.59
C ILE A 206 7.31 -6.47 14.16
N LEU A 207 6.67 -5.87 13.15
CA LEU A 207 7.04 -6.13 11.76
C LEU A 207 8.47 -5.66 11.49
N LEU A 208 8.90 -4.48 11.94
CA LEU A 208 10.27 -4.01 11.72
C LEU A 208 11.34 -4.89 12.38
N ASN A 209 10.99 -5.63 13.44
CA ASN A 209 11.93 -6.45 14.22
C ASN A 209 11.83 -7.96 13.92
N ARG A 210 10.97 -8.39 12.99
CA ARG A 210 10.68 -9.83 12.75
C ARG A 210 11.02 -10.28 11.33
N ASP A 211 11.78 -11.38 11.22
CA ASP A 211 12.13 -12.00 9.94
C ASP A 211 11.01 -12.86 9.33
N LEU A 212 10.25 -13.54 10.20
CA LEU A 212 9.17 -14.42 9.79
C LEU A 212 7.87 -13.65 9.57
N PRO A 213 7.01 -14.03 8.60
CA PRO A 213 5.72 -13.38 8.47
C PRO A 213 4.88 -13.57 9.74
N LEU A 214 4.19 -12.53 10.21
CA LEU A 214 3.36 -12.53 11.42
C LEU A 214 1.95 -13.05 11.12
N SER A 215 1.50 -14.09 11.83
CA SER A 215 0.10 -14.53 11.75
C SER A 215 -0.81 -13.68 12.66
N LEU A 216 -2.12 -13.70 12.41
CA LEU A 216 -3.08 -13.01 13.29
C LEU A 216 -3.15 -13.66 14.69
N ASP A 217 -2.94 -14.97 14.77
CA ASP A 217 -2.92 -15.68 16.05
C ASP A 217 -1.70 -15.27 16.89
N GLU A 218 -0.51 -15.19 16.26
CA GLU A 218 0.71 -14.70 16.91
C GLU A 218 0.58 -13.23 17.31
N ALA A 219 -0.06 -12.39 16.48
CA ALA A 219 -0.27 -10.98 16.79
C ALA A 219 -1.24 -10.77 17.97
N GLU A 220 -2.32 -11.57 18.06
CA GLU A 220 -3.24 -11.54 19.20
C GLU A 220 -2.52 -11.92 20.50
N GLU A 221 -1.70 -12.96 20.47
CA GLU A 221 -0.93 -13.40 21.64
C GLU A 221 0.11 -12.35 22.09
N LEU A 222 0.79 -11.70 21.15
CA LEU A 222 1.83 -10.71 21.45
C LEU A 222 1.30 -9.37 21.96
N LEU A 223 0.11 -8.95 21.50
CA LEU A 223 -0.44 -7.62 21.77
C LEU A 223 -1.69 -7.62 22.67
N ASP A 224 -2.20 -8.80 23.04
CA ASP A 224 -3.44 -8.98 23.81
C ASP A 224 -4.62 -8.17 23.23
N ASP A 225 -4.79 -8.22 21.90
CA ASP A 225 -5.83 -7.49 21.18
C ASP A 225 -6.58 -8.41 20.19
N GLN A 226 -7.81 -8.02 19.85
CA GLN A 226 -8.73 -8.80 19.04
C GLN A 226 -8.24 -8.94 17.60
N LYS A 227 -8.19 -10.17 17.08
CA LYS A 227 -7.85 -10.47 15.66
C LYS A 227 -8.54 -9.59 14.63
N PRO A 228 -9.85 -9.28 14.72
CA PRO A 228 -10.51 -8.41 13.74
C PRO A 228 -9.98 -6.97 13.72
N ARG A 229 -9.46 -6.45 14.85
CA ARG A 229 -8.82 -5.14 14.90
C ARG A 229 -7.43 -5.20 14.27
N LEU A 230 -6.61 -6.16 14.69
CA LEU A 230 -5.26 -6.37 14.16
C LEU A 230 -5.27 -6.60 12.64
N GLY A 231 -6.20 -7.42 12.14
CA GLY A 231 -6.38 -7.64 10.71
C GLY A 231 -6.72 -6.37 9.92
N ARG A 232 -7.56 -5.48 10.48
CA ARG A 232 -7.86 -4.18 9.85
C ARG A 232 -6.67 -3.22 9.83
N ILE A 233 -5.83 -3.25 10.88
CA ILE A 233 -4.60 -2.45 10.94
C ILE A 233 -3.61 -2.95 9.88
N LEU A 234 -3.37 -4.26 9.81
CA LEU A 234 -2.47 -4.87 8.84
C LEU A 234 -2.93 -4.66 7.40
N GLU A 235 -4.24 -4.73 7.12
CA GLU A 235 -4.75 -4.43 5.79
C GLU A 235 -4.49 -2.97 5.41
N ARG A 236 -4.62 -2.04 6.35
CA ARG A 236 -4.25 -0.64 6.11
C ARG A 236 -2.77 -0.49 5.80
N PHE A 237 -1.90 -1.19 6.54
CA PHE A 237 -0.47 -1.20 6.24
C PHE A 237 -0.20 -1.74 4.83
N ARG A 238 -0.93 -2.79 4.40
CA ARG A 238 -0.80 -3.34 3.04
C ARG A 238 -1.17 -2.33 1.95
N THR A 239 -2.19 -1.50 2.16
CA THR A 239 -2.56 -0.47 1.17
C THR A 239 -1.44 0.55 0.91
N THR A 240 -0.58 0.82 1.90
CA THR A 240 0.60 1.69 1.70
C THR A 240 1.74 1.02 0.92
N GLY A 241 1.63 -0.28 0.64
CA GLY A 241 2.69 -1.05 -0.03
C GLY A 241 3.87 -1.43 0.85
N MET A 242 3.94 -0.96 2.10
CA MET A 242 5.07 -1.25 3.01
C MET A 242 5.00 -2.66 3.62
N VAL A 243 3.78 -3.18 3.75
CA VAL A 243 3.51 -4.51 4.31
C VAL A 243 2.86 -5.37 3.23
N GLN A 244 3.23 -6.64 3.20
CA GLN A 244 2.68 -7.62 2.28
C GLN A 244 2.15 -8.84 3.02
N ARG A 245 1.15 -9.49 2.41
CA ARG A 245 0.61 -10.76 2.89
C ARG A 245 1.19 -11.89 2.06
N VAL A 246 1.91 -12.79 2.72
CA VAL A 246 2.68 -13.87 2.07
C VAL A 246 2.32 -15.23 2.66
N PRO A 247 2.49 -16.32 1.91
CA PRO A 247 2.44 -17.67 2.46
C PRO A 247 3.53 -17.89 3.51
N ARG A 248 3.18 -18.51 4.64
CA ARG A 248 4.11 -18.88 5.73
C ARG A 248 4.97 -20.09 5.34
N ILE A 249 5.98 -19.89 4.48
CA ILE A 249 6.88 -20.96 4.04
C ILE A 249 7.59 -21.64 5.23
N ASP A 250 7.82 -20.92 6.32
CA ASP A 250 8.33 -21.47 7.58
C ASP A 250 7.46 -22.58 8.19
N ARG A 251 6.18 -22.66 7.80
CA ARG A 251 5.24 -23.71 8.25
C ARG A 251 5.03 -24.83 7.23
N LEU A 252 5.76 -24.83 6.12
CA LEU A 252 5.51 -25.73 4.99
C LEU A 252 5.74 -27.21 5.35
N SER A 253 6.83 -27.52 6.06
CA SER A 253 7.14 -28.89 6.52
C SER A 253 6.04 -29.42 7.45
N VAL A 254 5.55 -28.58 8.38
CA VAL A 254 4.46 -28.95 9.30
C VAL A 254 3.15 -29.17 8.53
N ALA A 255 2.80 -28.26 7.62
CA ALA A 255 1.58 -28.36 6.82
C ALA A 255 1.59 -29.61 5.91
N LEU A 256 2.72 -29.90 5.27
CA LEU A 256 2.91 -31.12 4.47
C LEU A 256 2.80 -32.36 5.34
N TRP A 257 3.47 -32.39 6.50
CA TRP A 257 3.39 -33.52 7.43
C TRP A 257 1.95 -33.81 7.88
N THR A 258 1.19 -32.78 8.25
CA THR A 258 -0.22 -32.92 8.63
C THR A 258 -1.06 -33.45 7.47
N ALA A 259 -0.88 -32.88 6.27
CA ALA A 259 -1.64 -33.30 5.09
C ALA A 259 -1.29 -34.74 4.67
N MET A 260 0.00 -35.09 4.63
CA MET A 260 0.48 -36.43 4.30
C MET A 260 -0.09 -37.48 5.27
N THR A 261 0.05 -37.23 6.58
CA THR A 261 -0.44 -38.15 7.62
C THR A 261 -1.95 -38.35 7.52
N ALA A 262 -2.72 -37.25 7.40
CA ALA A 262 -4.18 -37.32 7.31
C ALA A 262 -4.66 -38.02 6.03
N GLN A 263 -4.05 -37.74 4.88
CA GLN A 263 -4.48 -38.35 3.62
C GLN A 263 -4.05 -39.81 3.54
N HIS A 264 -2.87 -40.17 4.02
CA HIS A 264 -2.43 -41.56 4.08
C HIS A 264 -3.39 -42.40 4.94
N GLN A 265 -3.76 -41.92 6.13
CA GLN A 265 -4.72 -42.60 7.00
C GLN A 265 -6.11 -42.76 6.35
N ARG A 266 -6.58 -41.77 5.59
CA ARG A 266 -7.92 -41.76 5.01
C ARG A 266 -8.03 -42.51 3.67
N ARG A 267 -6.98 -42.47 2.85
CA ARG A 267 -7.04 -42.87 1.42
C ARG A 267 -5.99 -43.90 1.01
N GLY A 268 -5.01 -44.17 1.87
CA GLY A 268 -3.98 -45.17 1.63
C GLY A 268 -2.88 -44.74 0.63
N GLU A 269 -1.90 -45.63 0.50
CA GLU A 269 -0.66 -45.45 -0.26
C GLU A 269 -0.89 -45.23 -1.77
N ASP A 270 -1.77 -46.03 -2.40
CA ASP A 270 -2.07 -45.91 -3.84
C ASP A 270 -2.61 -44.54 -4.22
N TRP A 271 -3.42 -43.94 -3.33
CA TRP A 271 -3.95 -42.61 -3.55
C TRP A 271 -2.85 -41.55 -3.43
N MET A 272 -1.97 -41.66 -2.43
CA MET A 272 -0.84 -40.75 -2.22
C MET A 272 0.08 -40.71 -3.44
N LEU A 273 0.43 -41.88 -3.97
CA LEU A 273 1.26 -42.03 -5.17
C LEU A 273 0.64 -41.35 -6.39
N LYS A 274 -0.63 -41.63 -6.67
CA LYS A 274 -1.33 -41.15 -7.88
C LYS A 274 -1.88 -39.74 -7.70
N LYS A 275 -2.99 -39.61 -6.97
CA LYS A 275 -3.76 -38.37 -6.85
C LYS A 275 -3.13 -37.39 -5.85
N GLY A 276 -2.41 -37.89 -4.84
CA GLY A 276 -1.71 -37.09 -3.83
C GLY A 276 -0.42 -36.45 -4.31
N GLY A 277 -0.02 -36.65 -5.58
CA GLY A 277 1.09 -35.93 -6.20
C GLY A 277 2.49 -36.46 -5.90
N PHE A 278 2.62 -37.56 -5.15
CA PHE A 278 3.94 -38.13 -4.81
C PHE A 278 4.72 -38.54 -6.05
N GLN A 279 4.08 -39.18 -7.04
CA GLN A 279 4.74 -39.53 -8.31
C GLN A 279 5.12 -38.34 -9.17
N ARG A 280 4.49 -37.18 -8.95
CA ARG A 280 4.71 -35.98 -9.76
C ARG A 280 5.87 -35.14 -9.24
N ILE A 281 5.99 -35.04 -7.92
CA ILE A 281 6.94 -34.12 -7.27
C ILE A 281 8.15 -34.88 -6.72
N LEU A 282 7.94 -36.04 -6.10
CA LEU A 282 8.99 -36.75 -5.37
C LEU A 282 9.66 -37.81 -6.25
N ASN A 283 10.95 -38.05 -6.00
CA ASN A 283 11.66 -39.18 -6.58
C ASN A 283 11.32 -40.50 -5.85
N THR A 284 11.63 -41.64 -6.47
CA THR A 284 11.30 -42.97 -5.94
C THR A 284 11.86 -43.23 -4.53
N LYS A 285 13.06 -42.71 -4.22
CA LYS A 285 13.67 -42.88 -2.89
C LYS A 285 12.89 -42.12 -1.81
N GLN A 286 12.52 -40.86 -2.09
CA GLN A 286 11.69 -40.03 -1.20
C GLN A 286 10.32 -40.67 -1.00
N GLN A 287 9.68 -41.15 -2.07
CA GLN A 287 8.37 -41.83 -2.00
C GLN A 287 8.43 -43.03 -1.07
N SER A 288 9.36 -43.97 -1.31
CA SER A 288 9.48 -45.19 -0.49
C SER A 288 9.81 -44.86 0.98
N SER A 289 10.68 -43.87 1.22
CA SER A 289 11.02 -43.44 2.58
C SER A 289 9.80 -42.90 3.33
N LEU A 290 9.10 -41.91 2.78
CA LEU A 290 7.93 -41.30 3.41
C LEU A 290 6.78 -42.30 3.61
N LEU A 291 6.48 -43.12 2.60
CA LEU A 291 5.41 -44.13 2.67
C LEU A 291 5.71 -45.19 3.73
N SER A 292 6.95 -45.67 3.83
CA SER A 292 7.34 -46.65 4.85
C SER A 292 7.18 -46.10 6.27
N GLN A 293 7.57 -44.84 6.50
CA GLN A 293 7.43 -44.19 7.80
C GLN A 293 5.97 -43.88 8.16
N MET A 294 5.15 -43.46 7.18
CA MET A 294 3.71 -43.26 7.38
C MET A 294 3.00 -44.57 7.70
N LYS A 295 3.33 -45.66 7.00
CA LYS A 295 2.80 -47.01 7.26
C LYS A 295 3.15 -47.49 8.68
N ALA A 296 4.34 -47.16 9.16
CA ALA A 296 4.77 -47.45 10.53
C ALA A 296 4.19 -46.47 11.58
N GLY A 297 3.51 -45.39 11.17
CA GLY A 297 3.01 -44.35 12.07
C GLY A 297 4.10 -43.52 12.76
N LYS A 298 5.30 -43.47 12.18
CA LYS A 298 6.50 -42.85 12.79
C LYS A 298 7.04 -41.64 12.03
N LEU A 299 6.37 -41.21 10.96
CA LEU A 299 6.77 -40.02 10.20
C LEU A 299 6.79 -38.80 11.12
N LYS A 300 7.91 -38.07 11.17
CA LYS A 300 8.03 -36.79 11.89
C LYS A 300 8.16 -35.61 10.92
N ILE A 301 8.08 -34.39 11.46
CA ILE A 301 8.20 -33.16 10.67
C ILE A 301 9.60 -33.05 10.07
N GLU A 302 10.64 -33.45 10.81
CA GLU A 302 12.04 -33.40 10.37
C GLU A 302 12.30 -34.36 9.21
N ASP A 303 11.58 -35.49 9.13
CA ASP A 303 11.67 -36.44 8.02
C ASP A 303 11.10 -35.83 6.73
N VAL A 304 9.99 -35.08 6.85
CA VAL A 304 9.40 -34.32 5.73
C VAL A 304 10.34 -33.21 5.29
N GLU A 305 10.87 -32.42 6.22
CA GLU A 305 11.81 -31.35 5.93
C GLU A 305 13.05 -31.86 5.16
N LYS A 306 13.69 -32.93 5.66
CA LYS A 306 14.83 -33.59 4.98
C LYS A 306 14.45 -34.09 3.59
N SER A 307 13.28 -34.71 3.46
CA SER A 307 12.80 -35.19 2.16
C SER A 307 12.56 -34.04 1.19
N MET A 308 12.23 -32.84 1.67
CA MET A 308 11.93 -31.66 0.86
C MET A 308 13.13 -30.76 0.56
N GLN A 309 14.33 -31.00 1.12
CA GLN A 309 15.51 -30.12 0.97
C GLN A 309 15.94 -29.85 -0.48
N GLY A 310 15.58 -30.70 -1.44
CA GLY A 310 15.86 -30.52 -2.87
C GLY A 310 14.73 -29.88 -3.69
N HIS A 311 13.61 -29.52 -3.06
CA HIS A 311 12.42 -29.01 -3.73
C HIS A 311 12.21 -27.53 -3.47
N SER A 312 11.82 -26.79 -4.51
CA SER A 312 11.47 -25.38 -4.35
C SER A 312 10.21 -25.21 -3.48
N SER A 313 10.04 -24.04 -2.87
CA SER A 313 8.83 -23.77 -2.10
C SER A 313 7.56 -23.86 -2.94
N GLU A 314 7.64 -23.57 -4.24
CA GLU A 314 6.52 -23.71 -5.18
C GLU A 314 6.13 -25.18 -5.40
N GLU A 315 7.10 -26.08 -5.57
CA GLU A 315 6.88 -27.52 -5.70
C GLU A 315 6.26 -28.11 -4.44
N GLN A 316 6.77 -27.70 -3.27
CA GLN A 316 6.25 -28.11 -1.97
C GLN A 316 4.83 -27.59 -1.74
N MET A 317 4.53 -26.35 -2.12
CA MET A 317 3.15 -25.81 -2.07
C MET A 317 2.22 -26.51 -3.06
N LEU A 318 2.70 -26.88 -4.25
CA LEU A 318 1.94 -27.68 -5.21
C LEU A 318 1.62 -29.06 -4.63
N LEU A 319 2.58 -29.73 -4.01
CA LEU A 319 2.36 -30.99 -3.31
C LEU A 319 1.33 -30.85 -2.19
N LEU A 320 1.44 -29.80 -1.37
CA LEU A 320 0.46 -29.50 -0.32
C LEU A 320 -0.95 -29.34 -0.88
N ASN A 321 -1.10 -28.60 -1.99
CA ASN A 321 -2.38 -28.41 -2.66
C ASN A 321 -2.95 -29.73 -3.22
N LEU A 322 -2.11 -30.61 -3.79
CA LEU A 322 -2.53 -31.94 -4.27
C LEU A 322 -2.98 -32.86 -3.12
N LEU A 323 -2.41 -32.68 -1.93
CA LEU A 323 -2.83 -33.34 -0.70
C LEU A 323 -4.07 -32.69 -0.05
N GLY A 324 -4.60 -31.62 -0.66
CA GLY A 324 -5.77 -30.88 -0.17
C GLY A 324 -5.49 -29.96 1.03
N GLY A 325 -4.22 -29.70 1.34
CA GLY A 325 -3.80 -28.73 2.34
C GLY A 325 -3.71 -27.31 1.76
N ARG A 326 -3.60 -26.32 2.65
CA ARG A 326 -3.30 -24.92 2.31
C ARG A 326 -2.33 -24.35 3.33
N LEU A 327 -1.43 -23.50 2.88
CA LEU A 327 -0.49 -22.82 3.76
C LEU A 327 -1.17 -21.60 4.39
N PRO A 328 -1.03 -21.35 5.71
CA PRO A 328 -1.52 -20.14 6.32
C PRO A 328 -0.77 -18.92 5.76
N LEU A 329 -1.44 -17.78 5.77
CA LEU A 329 -0.87 -16.51 5.35
C LEU A 329 -0.39 -15.73 6.58
N GLY A 330 0.67 -14.95 6.40
CA GLY A 330 1.17 -14.00 7.40
C GLY A 330 1.55 -12.66 6.77
N HIS A 331 1.86 -11.69 7.61
CA HIS A 331 2.19 -10.33 7.21
C HIS A 331 3.66 -10.02 7.49
N GLN A 332 4.35 -9.39 6.55
CA GLN A 332 5.74 -8.96 6.71
C GLN A 332 5.98 -7.66 5.95
N MET A 333 7.10 -6.99 6.22
CA MET A 333 7.57 -5.89 5.38
C MET A 333 7.77 -6.34 3.92
N CYS A 334 7.58 -5.45 2.95
CA CYS A 334 7.72 -5.73 1.51
C CYS A 334 9.17 -5.95 1.02
N GLY A 335 10.09 -6.26 1.93
CA GLY A 335 11.49 -6.56 1.69
C GLY A 335 12.18 -7.07 2.95
N TYR A 336 13.44 -7.49 2.80
CA TYR A 336 14.30 -7.96 3.89
C TYR A 336 15.23 -6.89 4.44
N SER A 337 15.21 -5.70 3.84
CA SER A 337 15.89 -4.51 4.34
C SER A 337 15.04 -3.26 4.13
N SER A 338 15.29 -2.23 4.92
CA SER A 338 14.68 -0.91 4.71
C SER A 338 14.96 -0.35 3.30
N ALA A 339 16.15 -0.62 2.73
CA ALA A 339 16.48 -0.24 1.36
C ALA A 339 15.62 -0.94 0.30
N GLU A 340 15.26 -2.21 0.51
CA GLU A 340 14.32 -2.93 -0.37
C GLU A 340 12.90 -2.37 -0.25
N VAL A 341 12.43 -2.08 0.97
CA VAL A 341 11.14 -1.43 1.20
C VAL A 341 11.08 -0.07 0.50
N HIS A 342 12.13 0.75 0.64
CA HIS A 342 12.22 2.03 -0.05
C HIS A 342 12.17 1.87 -1.57
N ARG A 343 12.92 0.90 -2.14
CA ARG A 343 12.90 0.66 -3.59
C ARG A 343 11.50 0.27 -4.09
N GLU A 344 10.80 -0.58 -3.36
CA GLU A 344 9.44 -0.99 -3.71
C GLU A 344 8.46 0.20 -3.65
N ILE A 345 8.48 0.96 -2.56
CA ILE A 345 7.62 2.15 -2.40
C ILE A 345 7.93 3.19 -3.48
N ALA A 346 9.20 3.49 -3.74
CA ALA A 346 9.61 4.44 -4.77
C ALA A 346 9.16 3.97 -6.17
N ALA A 347 9.30 2.69 -6.49
CA ALA A 347 8.86 2.14 -7.77
C ALA A 347 7.34 2.22 -7.96
N ARG A 348 6.55 2.01 -6.90
CA ARG A 348 5.09 2.15 -6.96
C ARG A 348 4.65 3.61 -7.05
N ILE A 349 5.29 4.52 -6.33
CA ILE A 349 5.04 5.96 -6.45
C ILE A 349 5.40 6.46 -7.85
N ASP A 350 6.56 6.08 -8.40
CA ASP A 350 6.97 6.45 -9.77
C ASP A 350 5.93 6.04 -10.82
N LYS A 351 5.31 4.86 -10.68
CA LYS A 351 4.19 4.45 -11.56
C LYS A 351 3.01 5.42 -11.50
N ILE A 352 2.62 5.90 -10.32
CA ILE A 352 1.54 6.89 -10.17
C ILE A 352 1.97 8.22 -10.81
N LEU A 353 3.17 8.69 -10.50
CA LEU A 353 3.68 9.98 -10.99
C LEU A 353 3.84 10.00 -12.52
N ARG A 354 4.30 8.91 -13.13
CA ARG A 354 4.30 8.76 -14.60
C ARG A 354 2.90 8.83 -15.21
N ARG A 355 1.90 8.21 -14.56
CA ARG A 355 0.50 8.33 -15.01
C ARG A 355 0.00 9.77 -14.85
N MET A 356 0.32 10.46 -13.76
CA MET A 356 -0.03 11.87 -13.58
C MET A 356 0.53 12.75 -14.69
N ARG A 357 1.81 12.56 -15.07
CA ARG A 357 2.43 13.26 -16.21
C ARG A 357 1.69 12.99 -17.51
N ARG A 358 1.35 11.72 -17.78
CA ARG A 358 0.60 11.34 -18.99
C ARG A 358 -0.77 12.00 -19.03
N VAL A 359 -1.50 12.00 -17.92
CA VAL A 359 -2.84 12.63 -17.83
C VAL A 359 -2.75 14.15 -17.98
N ALA A 360 -1.72 14.80 -17.41
CA ALA A 360 -1.48 16.23 -17.62
C ALA A 360 -1.26 16.58 -19.09
N GLN A 361 -0.39 15.83 -19.77
CA GLN A 361 -0.11 16.01 -21.21
C GLN A 361 -1.37 15.81 -22.06
N LEU A 362 -2.14 14.75 -21.79
CA LEU A 362 -3.40 14.49 -22.49
C LEU A 362 -4.40 15.62 -22.29
N TYR A 363 -4.52 16.13 -21.06
CA TYR A 363 -5.45 17.22 -20.76
C TYR A 363 -5.11 18.49 -21.55
N GLU A 364 -3.83 18.88 -21.58
CA GLU A 364 -3.39 20.07 -22.32
C GLU A 364 -3.56 19.90 -23.84
N GLN A 365 -3.29 18.70 -24.38
CA GLN A 365 -3.51 18.39 -25.81
C GLN A 365 -4.97 18.53 -26.22
N GLU A 366 -5.90 18.09 -25.38
CA GLU A 366 -7.34 18.16 -25.70
C GLU A 366 -7.93 19.55 -25.42
N MET A 367 -7.33 20.37 -24.55
CA MET A 367 -7.72 21.77 -24.34
C MET A 367 -7.29 22.69 -25.48
N HIS A 368 -6.17 22.37 -26.14
CA HIS A 368 -5.63 23.11 -27.28
C HIS A 368 -5.41 22.18 -28.48
N PRO A 369 -6.48 21.64 -29.09
CA PRO A 369 -6.35 20.82 -30.28
C PRO A 369 -5.82 21.68 -31.42
N GLU A 370 -4.71 21.26 -32.04
CA GLU A 370 -4.13 21.90 -33.23
C GLU A 370 -5.12 21.99 -34.41
#